data_AF-A0A348G362-F1
#
_entry.id   AF-A0A348G362-F1
#
_cell.length_a   1.000
_cell.length_b   1.000
_cell.length_c   1.000
_cell.angle_alpha   90.00
_cell.angle_beta   90.00
_cell.angle_gamma   90.00
#
_symmetry.space_group_name_H-M   'P 1'
#
loop_
_entity.id
_entity.type
_entity.pdbx_description
1 polymer ?
#
loop_
_entity_poly.entity_id
_entity_poly.type
_entity_poly.pdbx_seq_one_letter_code
_entity_poly.pdbx_strand_id
1 'polypeptide(L)'
;MTSTPIAALTIRHGLAEVDSRNIDAFLAAGEPPHALLFFTGDPTVRLEAADVAVVLPELLAAFRGRLRAAVIARGSEDALKLRFHVAVLPSLVLVRGSETLGVLARIRTWPDYVARVSAWLDPATPAMTPAAGPRVAFTFSGQGSQA
;
A
#
# COMPACT_ATOMS: atom_id res chain seq x y z
N MET A 1 21.12 -0.95 -22.73
CA MET A 1 19.82 -0.31 -22.45
C MET A 1 19.58 -0.42 -20.96
N THR A 2 19.71 0.68 -20.21
CA THR A 2 19.55 0.68 -18.75
C THR A 2 18.07 0.63 -18.41
N SER A 3 17.52 -0.57 -18.18
CA SER A 3 16.16 -0.71 -17.66
C SER A 3 16.04 -0.01 -16.32
N THR A 4 15.11 0.94 -16.23
CA THR A 4 14.76 1.59 -14.96
C THR A 4 14.32 0.50 -13.97
N PRO A 5 14.69 0.57 -12.67
CA PRO A 5 14.36 -0.46 -11.67
C PRO A 5 12.86 -0.81 -11.61
N ILE A 6 11.99 0.16 -11.86
CA ILE A 6 10.54 -0.06 -11.94
C ILE A 6 10.15 -0.93 -13.14
N ALA A 7 10.76 -0.73 -14.31
CA ALA A 7 10.51 -1.59 -15.48
C ALA A 7 11.02 -3.03 -15.25
N ALA A 8 12.08 -3.18 -14.45
CA ALA A 8 12.59 -4.50 -14.07
C ALA A 8 11.61 -5.29 -13.19
N LEU A 9 10.73 -4.63 -12.42
CA LEU A 9 9.70 -5.29 -11.62
C LEU A 9 8.76 -6.15 -12.49
N THR A 10 8.25 -5.56 -13.58
CA THR A 10 7.34 -6.27 -14.49
C THR A 10 8.10 -7.23 -15.39
N ILE A 11 9.24 -6.81 -15.96
CA ILE A 11 9.97 -7.57 -16.99
C ILE A 11 10.80 -8.73 -16.39
N ARG A 12 11.49 -8.49 -15.27
CA ARG A 12 12.44 -9.45 -14.67
C ARG A 12 11.83 -10.22 -13.51
N HIS A 13 11.02 -9.56 -12.69
CA HIS A 13 10.41 -10.18 -11.51
C HIS A 13 8.97 -10.67 -11.76
N GLY A 14 8.43 -10.46 -12.97
CA GLY A 14 7.10 -10.96 -13.36
C GLY A 14 5.96 -10.36 -12.55
N LEU A 15 6.16 -9.18 -11.95
CA LEU A 15 5.14 -8.55 -11.12
C LEU A 15 3.99 -8.07 -12.00
N ALA A 16 2.76 -8.34 -11.55
CA ALA A 16 1.56 -7.90 -12.25
C ALA A 16 1.46 -6.37 -12.19
N GLU A 17 1.19 -5.75 -13.33
CA GLU A 17 0.73 -4.36 -13.36
C GLU A 17 -0.79 -4.33 -13.17
N VAL A 18 -1.23 -3.55 -12.19
CA VAL A 18 -2.61 -3.52 -11.72
C VAL A 18 -3.17 -2.10 -11.83
N ASP A 19 -4.36 -1.98 -12.38
CA ASP A 19 -5.09 -0.73 -12.59
C ASP A 19 -6.43 -0.74 -11.83
N SER A 20 -7.17 0.34 -11.95
CA SER A 20 -8.48 0.48 -11.30
C SER A 20 -9.53 -0.53 -11.76
N ARG A 21 -9.34 -1.22 -12.89
CA ARG A 21 -10.29 -2.18 -13.47
C ARG A 21 -9.98 -3.61 -13.06
N ASN A 22 -8.71 -3.94 -12.81
CA ASN A 22 -8.27 -5.31 -12.49
C ASN A 22 -7.80 -5.50 -11.04
N ILE A 23 -7.71 -4.43 -10.23
CA ILE A 23 -7.31 -4.50 -8.82
C ILE A 23 -8.18 -5.47 -8.04
N ASP A 24 -9.50 -5.44 -8.22
CA ASP A 24 -10.41 -6.32 -7.50
C ASP A 24 -10.20 -7.78 -7.86
N ALA A 25 -9.94 -8.08 -9.14
CA ALA A 25 -9.62 -9.42 -9.60
C ALA A 25 -8.27 -9.91 -9.03
N PHE A 26 -7.25 -9.05 -9.00
CA PHE A 26 -5.96 -9.37 -8.39
C PHE A 26 -6.11 -9.69 -6.90
N LEU A 27 -6.86 -8.87 -6.16
CA LEU A 27 -7.11 -9.08 -4.73
C LEU A 27 -7.94 -10.35 -4.48
N ALA A 28 -8.89 -10.67 -5.37
CA ALA A 28 -9.73 -11.86 -5.29
C ALA A 28 -9.02 -13.16 -5.70
N ALA A 29 -7.92 -13.09 -6.46
CA ALA A 29 -7.27 -14.26 -7.08
C ALA A 29 -6.82 -15.36 -6.09
N GLY A 30 -6.77 -15.07 -4.78
CA GLY A 30 -6.55 -16.07 -3.74
C GLY A 30 -5.10 -16.57 -3.65
N GLU A 31 -4.59 -16.63 -2.43
CA GLU A 31 -3.28 -17.13 -1.99
C GLU A 31 -1.98 -16.58 -2.63
N PRO A 32 -1.03 -16.06 -1.83
CA PRO A 32 -1.19 -15.72 -0.41
C PRO A 32 -2.22 -14.58 -0.25
N PRO A 33 -2.99 -14.56 0.86
CA PRO A 33 -4.01 -13.53 1.07
C PRO A 33 -3.42 -12.12 1.19
N HIS A 34 -2.14 -12.04 1.56
CA HIS A 34 -1.42 -10.79 1.73
C HIS A 34 -0.76 -10.34 0.42
N ALA A 35 -1.04 -9.11 0.01
CA ALA A 35 -0.45 -8.51 -1.17
C ALA A 35 0.21 -7.15 -0.86
N LEU A 36 1.32 -6.86 -1.51
CA LEU A 36 1.98 -5.56 -1.52
C LEU A 36 1.62 -4.83 -2.82
N LEU A 37 0.94 -3.70 -2.69
CA LEU A 37 0.64 -2.80 -3.81
C LEU A 37 1.67 -1.68 -3.82
N PHE A 38 2.45 -1.60 -4.88
CA PHE A 38 3.47 -0.58 -5.03
C PHE A 38 2.96 0.59 -5.87
N PHE A 39 2.79 1.73 -5.21
CA PHE A 39 2.50 3.00 -5.88
C PHE A 39 3.82 3.75 -6.10
N THR A 40 4.19 3.88 -7.36
CA THR A 40 5.52 4.35 -7.77
C THR A 40 5.60 5.87 -7.82
N GLY A 41 4.53 6.53 -8.28
CA GLY A 41 4.58 7.95 -8.65
C GLY A 41 5.35 8.21 -9.93
N ASP A 42 5.76 9.46 -10.10
CA ASP A 42 6.62 9.80 -11.23
C ASP A 42 8.09 9.50 -10.93
N PRO A 43 8.70 8.47 -11.55
CA PRO A 43 10.10 8.15 -11.31
C PRO A 43 11.07 9.19 -11.85
N THR A 44 10.64 10.07 -12.78
CA THR A 44 11.50 11.16 -13.26
C THR A 44 11.59 12.31 -12.25
N VAL A 45 10.63 12.38 -11.31
CA VAL A 45 10.58 13.41 -10.25
C VAL A 45 11.00 12.83 -8.91
N ARG A 46 10.74 11.54 -8.66
CA ARG A 46 11.01 10.86 -7.38
C ARG A 46 12.02 9.74 -7.56
N LEU A 47 13.29 10.06 -7.37
CA LEU A 47 14.39 9.10 -7.43
C LEU A 47 14.23 7.96 -6.41
N GLU A 48 13.60 8.25 -5.25
CA GLU A 48 13.30 7.25 -4.22
C GLU A 48 12.45 6.07 -4.72
N ALA A 49 11.64 6.26 -5.77
CA ALA A 49 10.82 5.18 -6.33
C ALA A 49 11.68 4.06 -6.92
N ALA A 50 12.86 4.38 -7.44
CA ALA A 50 13.81 3.40 -7.94
C ALA A 50 14.37 2.54 -6.79
N ASP A 51 14.69 3.16 -5.64
CA ASP A 51 15.21 2.44 -4.48
C ASP A 51 14.16 1.50 -3.88
N VAL A 52 12.92 1.97 -3.75
CA VAL A 52 11.81 1.13 -3.27
C VAL A 52 11.52 -0.03 -4.22
N ALA A 53 11.66 0.20 -5.54
CA ALA A 53 11.54 -0.87 -6.54
C ALA A 53 12.62 -1.95 -6.35
N VAL A 54 13.84 -1.61 -5.96
CA VAL A 54 14.88 -2.61 -5.67
C VAL A 54 14.58 -3.39 -4.38
N VAL A 55 13.98 -2.74 -3.38
CA VAL A 55 13.63 -3.39 -2.09
C VAL A 55 12.47 -4.37 -2.23
N LEU A 56 11.53 -4.11 -3.14
CA LEU A 56 10.32 -4.92 -3.30
C LEU A 56 10.59 -6.43 -3.54
N PRO A 57 11.43 -6.85 -4.50
CA PRO A 57 11.73 -8.27 -4.71
C PRO A 57 12.46 -8.89 -3.51
N GLU A 58 13.36 -8.15 -2.85
CA GLU A 58 14.05 -8.62 -1.64
C GLU A 58 13.05 -8.86 -0.49
N LEU A 59 12.04 -8.00 -0.37
CA LEU A 59 10.98 -8.15 0.61
C LEU A 59 10.14 -9.41 0.34
N LEU A 60 9.77 -9.66 -0.92
CA LEU A 60 9.07 -10.90 -1.30
C LEU A 60 9.88 -12.16 -0.97
N ALA A 61 11.19 -12.12 -1.25
CA ALA A 61 12.10 -13.22 -0.94
C ALA A 61 12.22 -13.45 0.59
N ALA A 62 12.33 -12.37 1.38
CA ALA A 62 12.43 -12.44 2.83
C ALA A 62 11.22 -13.13 3.49
N PHE A 63 10.02 -12.97 2.91
CA PHE A 63 8.79 -13.58 3.42
C PHE A 63 8.41 -14.90 2.73
N ARG A 64 9.32 -15.50 1.94
CA ARG A 64 9.21 -16.87 1.38
C ARG A 64 7.84 -17.20 0.75
N GLY A 65 7.31 -16.29 -0.07
CA GLY A 65 6.04 -16.51 -0.79
C GLY A 65 4.77 -16.32 0.06
N ARG A 66 4.88 -15.83 1.30
CA ARG A 66 3.72 -15.39 2.10
C ARG A 66 3.11 -14.07 1.63
N LEU A 67 3.72 -13.45 0.63
CA LEU A 67 3.32 -12.19 0.03
C LEU A 67 3.33 -12.34 -1.49
N ARG A 68 2.34 -11.73 -2.13
CA ARG A 68 2.37 -11.38 -3.55
C ARG A 68 2.59 -9.88 -3.70
N ALA A 69 3.05 -9.42 -4.85
CA ALA A 69 3.14 -7.99 -5.11
C ALA A 69 2.60 -7.63 -6.49
N ALA A 70 2.16 -6.39 -6.60
CA ALA A 70 1.74 -5.77 -7.85
C ALA A 70 2.22 -4.32 -7.90
N VAL A 71 2.47 -3.84 -9.11
CA VAL A 71 2.78 -2.44 -9.38
C VAL A 71 1.51 -1.75 -9.85
N ILE A 72 1.17 -0.61 -9.25
CA ILE A 72 -0.02 0.15 -9.66
C ILE A 72 0.30 0.96 -10.91
N ALA A 73 -0.53 0.80 -11.94
CA ALA A 73 -0.42 1.57 -13.18
C ALA A 73 -0.54 3.07 -12.88
N ARG A 74 0.38 3.88 -13.41
CA ARG A 74 0.46 5.33 -13.13
C ARG A 74 -0.87 6.06 -13.31
N GLY A 75 -1.61 5.76 -14.38
CA GLY A 75 -2.90 6.39 -14.66
C GLY A 75 -4.02 6.02 -13.68
N SER A 76 -3.85 4.96 -12.88
CA SER A 76 -4.81 4.54 -11.84
C SER A 76 -4.36 4.89 -10.43
N GLU A 77 -3.16 5.41 -10.23
CA GLU A 77 -2.65 5.75 -8.91
C GLU A 77 -3.58 6.76 -8.20
N ASP A 78 -4.07 7.79 -8.89
CA ASP A 78 -4.93 8.81 -8.28
C ASP A 78 -6.30 8.26 -7.85
N ALA A 79 -6.86 7.34 -8.63
CA ALA A 79 -8.12 6.67 -8.28
C ALA A 79 -7.95 5.71 -7.09
N LEU A 80 -6.80 5.03 -7.00
CA LEU A 80 -6.56 3.99 -6.01
C LEU A 80 -5.91 4.51 -4.71
N LYS A 81 -5.23 5.66 -4.73
CA LYS A 81 -4.61 6.25 -3.53
C LYS A 81 -5.60 6.44 -2.39
N LEU A 82 -6.77 7.02 -2.68
CA LEU A 82 -7.79 7.27 -1.66
C LEU A 82 -8.32 5.95 -1.08
N ARG A 83 -8.56 4.96 -1.95
CA ARG A 83 -9.05 3.63 -1.59
C ARG A 83 -8.10 2.89 -0.65
N PHE A 84 -6.80 3.02 -0.87
CA PHE A 84 -5.75 2.33 -0.10
C PHE A 84 -5.05 3.24 0.92
N HIS A 85 -5.65 4.39 1.24
CA HIS A 85 -5.15 5.34 2.24
C HIS A 85 -3.72 5.86 1.98
N VAL A 86 -3.32 5.94 0.71
CA VAL A 86 -2.01 6.45 0.29
C VAL A 86 -2.04 7.98 0.21
N ALA A 87 -1.36 8.64 1.14
CA ALA A 87 -1.27 10.10 1.17
C ALA A 87 -0.10 10.66 0.34
N VAL A 88 1.01 9.91 0.25
CA VAL A 88 2.24 10.33 -0.43
C VAL A 88 2.79 9.21 -1.28
N LEU A 89 3.62 9.54 -2.27
CA LEU A 89 4.31 8.58 -3.11
C LEU A 89 5.83 8.81 -3.08
N PRO A 90 6.66 7.78 -3.30
CA PRO A 90 6.28 6.38 -3.46
C PRO A 90 5.74 5.76 -2.15
N SER A 91 4.89 4.74 -2.26
CA SER A 91 4.33 4.01 -1.11
C SER A 91 4.12 2.53 -1.40
N LEU A 92 4.39 1.68 -0.41
CA LEU A 92 4.01 0.26 -0.40
C LEU A 92 2.80 0.07 0.50
N VAL A 93 1.71 -0.46 -0.03
CA VAL A 93 0.51 -0.78 0.75
C VAL A 93 0.47 -2.28 0.97
N LEU A 94 0.36 -2.72 2.21
CA LEU A 94 0.06 -4.12 2.51
C LEU A 94 -1.45 -4.28 2.69
N VAL A 95 -2.01 -5.21 1.93
CA VAL A 95 -3.43 -5.57 1.98
C VAL A 95 -3.60 -7.06 2.28
N ARG A 96 -4.73 -7.41 2.90
CA ARG A 96 -5.18 -8.79 3.11
C ARG A 96 -6.54 -8.93 2.44
N GLY A 97 -6.60 -9.61 1.30
CA GLY A 97 -7.78 -9.57 0.44
C GLY A 97 -8.07 -8.14 -0.02
N SER A 98 -9.26 -7.61 0.27
CA SER A 98 -9.66 -6.22 -0.02
C SER A 98 -9.35 -5.23 1.11
N GLU A 99 -8.86 -5.70 2.26
CA GLU A 99 -8.60 -4.88 3.43
C GLU A 99 -7.19 -4.32 3.42
N THR A 100 -7.03 -3.01 3.66
CA THR A 100 -5.70 -2.41 3.87
C THR A 100 -5.23 -2.70 5.28
N LEU A 101 -4.05 -3.29 5.46
CA LEU A 101 -3.44 -3.49 6.78
C LEU A 101 -2.53 -2.31 7.15
N GLY A 102 -1.86 -1.71 6.17
CA GLY A 102 -1.00 -0.58 6.42
C GLY A 102 -0.33 0.01 5.18
N VAL A 103 0.18 1.23 5.34
CA VAL A 103 0.87 1.99 4.27
C VAL A 103 2.28 2.33 4.73
N LEU A 104 3.27 1.91 3.94
CA LEU A 104 4.68 2.25 4.08
C LEU A 104 5.03 3.31 3.05
N ALA A 105 4.84 4.57 3.44
CA ALA A 105 5.25 5.71 2.65
C ALA A 105 6.76 5.93 2.70
N ARG A 106 7.32 6.38 1.56
CA ARG A 106 8.73 6.73 1.33
C ARG A 106 9.71 5.58 1.54
N ILE A 107 10.98 5.82 1.20
CA ILE A 107 12.05 4.88 1.53
C ILE A 107 12.20 4.74 3.06
N ARG A 108 12.48 3.52 3.51
CA ARG A 108 12.72 3.17 4.91
C ARG A 108 13.95 2.27 5.01
N THR A 109 14.43 2.10 6.23
CA THR A 109 15.51 1.15 6.49
C THR A 109 14.99 -0.28 6.32
N TRP A 110 15.87 -1.21 5.93
CA TRP A 110 15.54 -2.63 5.84
C TRP A 110 14.89 -3.22 7.11
N PRO A 111 15.42 -3.02 8.34
CA PRO A 111 14.80 -3.56 9.54
C PRO A 111 13.38 -3.02 9.78
N ASP A 112 13.11 -1.76 9.40
CA ASP A 112 11.75 -1.20 9.52
C ASP A 112 10.76 -1.90 8.58
N TYR A 113 11.18 -2.20 7.34
CA TYR A 113 10.34 -2.93 6.40
C TYR A 113 9.99 -4.32 6.93
N VAL A 114 11.01 -5.08 7.36
CA VAL A 114 10.81 -6.44 7.87
C VAL A 114 9.95 -6.43 9.13
N ALA A 115 10.19 -5.53 10.08
CA ALA A 115 9.43 -5.46 11.32
C ALA A 115 7.95 -5.16 11.06
N ARG A 116 7.63 -4.17 10.22
CA ARG A 116 6.24 -3.78 9.95
C ARG A 116 5.48 -4.81 9.13
N VAL A 117 6.11 -5.35 8.08
CA VAL A 117 5.47 -6.39 7.28
C VAL A 117 5.27 -7.66 8.09
N SER A 118 6.23 -8.03 8.95
CA SER A 118 6.08 -9.17 9.87
C SER A 118 4.92 -8.97 10.83
N ALA A 119 4.78 -7.76 11.41
CA ALA A 119 3.68 -7.44 12.31
C ALA A 119 2.34 -7.59 11.61
N TRP A 120 2.20 -7.08 10.38
CA TRP A 120 0.95 -7.15 9.65
C TRP A 120 0.62 -8.52 9.06
N LEU A 121 1.60 -9.42 8.93
CA LEU A 121 1.38 -10.80 8.53
C LEU A 121 0.74 -11.65 9.64
N ASP A 122 0.61 -11.12 10.86
CA ASP A 122 -0.15 -11.77 11.93
C ASP A 122 -1.66 -11.78 11.56
N PRO A 123 -2.31 -12.95 11.53
CA PRO A 123 -3.75 -13.07 11.26
C PRO A 123 -4.63 -12.22 12.19
N ALA A 124 -4.18 -11.97 13.42
CA ALA A 124 -4.90 -11.14 14.40
C ALA A 124 -4.76 -9.63 14.13
N THR A 125 -3.93 -9.23 13.15
CA THR A 125 -3.79 -7.82 12.78
C THR A 125 -5.13 -7.29 12.27
N PRO A 126 -5.69 -6.25 12.91
CA PRO A 126 -6.90 -5.60 12.42
C PRO A 126 -6.59 -4.84 11.12
N ALA A 127 -7.56 -4.83 10.20
CA ALA A 127 -7.49 -3.95 9.06
C ALA A 127 -7.39 -2.50 9.52
N MET A 128 -6.62 -1.70 8.79
CA MET A 128 -6.52 -0.28 8.98
C MET A 128 -7.93 0.29 8.83
N THR A 129 -8.48 0.80 9.92
CA THR A 129 -9.78 1.44 9.89
C THR A 129 -9.60 2.76 9.14
N PRO A 130 -10.40 3.06 8.11
CA PRO A 130 -10.48 4.41 7.58
C PRO A 130 -10.71 5.31 8.78
N ALA A 131 -9.94 6.39 8.92
CA ALA A 131 -10.22 7.38 9.97
C ALA A 131 -11.70 7.75 9.83
N ALA A 132 -12.54 7.26 10.74
CA ALA A 132 -13.92 7.66 10.82
C ALA A 132 -13.85 9.18 10.91
N GLY A 133 -14.46 9.87 9.93
CA GLY A 133 -14.43 11.32 9.85
C GLY A 133 -14.79 11.94 11.21
N PRO A 134 -14.36 13.18 11.47
CA PRO A 134 -14.52 13.79 12.78
C PRO A 134 -15.98 13.65 13.24
N ARG A 135 -16.22 12.89 14.31
CA ARG A 135 -17.49 12.97 15.04
C ARG A 135 -17.52 14.37 15.65
N VAL A 136 -18.08 15.31 14.91
CA VAL A 136 -18.60 16.55 15.47
C VAL A 136 -19.80 16.19 16.34
N ALA A 137 -19.52 15.71 17.54
CA ALA A 137 -20.44 15.80 18.65
C ALA A 137 -20.41 17.26 19.13
N PHE A 138 -21.11 18.13 18.41
CA PHE A 138 -21.49 19.42 18.99
C PHE A 138 -22.52 19.11 20.08
N THR A 139 -22.04 18.95 21.31
CA THR A 139 -22.93 19.02 22.49
C THR A 139 -23.34 20.47 22.65
N PHE A 140 -24.41 20.87 21.96
CA PHE A 140 -25.11 22.11 22.29
C PHE A 140 -25.90 21.84 23.58
N SER A 141 -25.27 22.08 24.72
CA SER A 141 -25.99 22.24 25.98
C SER A 141 -26.70 23.59 25.94
N GLY A 142 -27.83 23.62 25.23
CA GLY A 142 -28.85 24.63 25.44
C GLY A 142 -29.55 24.32 26.75
N GLN A 143 -29.18 25.01 27.82
CA GLN A 143 -30.07 25.16 28.96
C GLN A 143 -30.18 26.64 29.28
N GLY A 144 -31.29 27.21 28.81
CA GLY A 144 -31.76 28.49 29.30
C GLY A 144 -32.40 28.37 30.69
N SER A 145 -32.84 29.54 31.14
CA SER A 145 -33.65 29.85 32.32
C SER A 145 -32.80 30.16 33.56
N GLN A 146 -32.63 31.44 33.89
CA GLN A 146 -33.62 32.36 34.51
C GLN A 146 -33.95 31.94 35.95
N ALA A 147 -33.39 32.69 36.89
CA ALA A 147 -34.11 33.38 37.97
C ALA A 147 -33.18 34.44 38.57
#